data_AF-A0A940AI43-F1
#
_entry.id   AF-A0A940AI43-F1
#
_cell.length_a   1.000
_cell.length_b   1.000
_cell.length_c   1.000
_cell.angle_alpha   90.00
_cell.angle_beta   90.00
_cell.angle_gamma   90.00
#
_symmetry.space_group_name_H-M   'P 1'
#
loop_
_entity.id
_entity.type
_entity.pdbx_description
1 polymer ?
#
loop_
_entity_poly.entity_id
_entity_poly.type
_entity_poly.pdbx_seq_one_letter_code
_entity_poly.pdbx_strand_id
1 'polypeptide(L)'
;MKTEEELMQEFIERALDKDNRKRVDYRVFNRKTGSFYENTPEMMLSLAGKDILQVNGKFVASDEIVIQRYIGAEDRNGKKIYEGDFLLTNEGNWRVFVVFYDGLFGLVDHQGGYSAEPEWDECEVISNICEMNGNTQKYLLNRKEEKECTQQDSSPTVRFMNLPY
;
A
#
# COMPACT_ATOMS: atom_id res chain seq x y z
N MET A 1 -16.82 -35.34 6.48
CA MET A 1 -16.79 -34.29 5.43
C MET A 1 -17.80 -33.26 5.88
N LYS A 2 -17.42 -31.99 6.02
CA LYS A 2 -18.38 -30.94 6.41
C LYS A 2 -19.35 -30.70 5.27
N THR A 3 -20.59 -30.40 5.60
CA THR A 3 -21.61 -29.94 4.65
C THR A 3 -21.35 -28.49 4.24
N GLU A 4 -21.94 -28.05 3.11
CA GLU A 4 -21.82 -26.65 2.68
C GLU A 4 -22.40 -25.67 3.71
N GLU A 5 -23.50 -26.04 4.39
CA GLU A 5 -24.06 -25.25 5.49
C GLU A 5 -23.09 -25.12 6.67
N GLU A 6 -22.44 -26.21 7.07
CA GLU A 6 -21.45 -26.17 8.16
C GLU A 6 -20.23 -25.31 7.79
N LEU A 7 -19.78 -25.36 6.53
CA LEU A 7 -18.70 -24.50 6.04
C LEU A 7 -19.10 -23.02 6.01
N MET A 8 -20.33 -22.73 5.58
CA MET A 8 -20.87 -21.37 5.56
C MET A 8 -21.02 -20.80 6.98
N GLN A 9 -21.54 -21.61 7.91
CA GLN A 9 -21.72 -21.25 9.31
C GLN A 9 -20.37 -20.92 9.97
N GLU A 10 -19.36 -21.77 9.78
CA GLU A 10 -18.00 -21.50 10.27
C GLU A 10 -17.39 -20.24 9.67
N PHE A 11 -17.60 -19.99 8.37
CA PHE A 11 -17.13 -18.77 7.73
C PHE A 11 -17.76 -17.52 8.38
N ILE A 12 -19.08 -17.53 8.59
CA ILE A 12 -19.82 -16.42 9.21
C ILE A 12 -19.34 -16.20 10.65
N GLU A 13 -19.23 -17.26 11.45
CA GLU A 13 -18.77 -17.17 12.83
C GLU A 13 -17.35 -16.59 12.91
N ARG A 14 -16.44 -17.06 12.04
CA ARG A 14 -15.07 -16.53 11.94
C ARG A 14 -15.03 -15.08 11.48
N ALA A 15 -15.92 -14.65 10.59
CA ALA A 15 -15.98 -13.28 10.07
C ALA A 15 -16.59 -12.30 11.10
N LEU A 16 -17.49 -12.77 11.96
CA LEU A 16 -18.14 -11.97 13.00
C LEU A 16 -17.35 -11.92 14.31
N ASP A 17 -16.37 -12.81 14.50
CA ASP A 17 -15.50 -12.82 15.66
C ASP A 17 -14.79 -11.46 15.84
N LYS A 18 -15.15 -10.78 16.93
CA LYS A 18 -14.63 -9.45 17.26
C LYS A 18 -13.18 -9.50 17.70
N ASP A 19 -12.73 -10.62 18.26
CA ASP A 19 -11.33 -10.83 18.66
C ASP A 19 -10.46 -11.10 17.42
N ASN A 20 -11.09 -11.54 16.32
CA ASN A 20 -10.46 -11.69 15.01
C ASN A 20 -10.56 -10.42 14.14
N ARG A 21 -11.17 -9.32 14.64
CA ARG A 21 -11.05 -8.02 13.97
C ARG A 21 -9.58 -7.63 14.01
N LYS A 22 -8.91 -7.78 12.87
CA LYS A 22 -7.52 -7.37 12.69
C LYS A 22 -7.37 -5.96 13.26
N ARG A 23 -6.54 -5.83 14.30
CA ARG A 23 -6.12 -4.53 14.80
C ARG A 23 -5.59 -3.74 13.61
N VAL A 24 -6.01 -2.48 13.49
CA VAL A 24 -5.49 -1.58 12.47
C VAL A 24 -4.01 -1.41 12.76
N ASP A 25 -3.19 -2.03 11.93
CA ASP A 25 -1.75 -1.87 11.95
C ASP A 25 -1.37 -0.75 10.98
N TYR A 26 -0.34 0.00 11.32
CA TYR A 26 0.15 1.13 10.55
C TYR A 26 1.63 1.30 10.80
N ARG A 27 2.28 1.99 9.85
CA ARG A 27 3.63 2.48 10.02
C ARG A 27 3.66 3.96 9.71
N VAL A 28 4.68 4.63 10.23
CA VAL A 28 4.80 6.08 10.14
C VAL A 28 6.15 6.43 9.53
N PHE A 29 6.12 7.14 8.42
CA PHE A 29 7.29 7.71 7.78
C PHE A 29 7.55 9.10 8.33
N ASN A 30 8.79 9.38 8.72
CA ASN A 30 9.24 10.70 9.16
C ASN A 30 9.89 11.44 7.98
N ARG A 31 9.24 12.50 7.52
CA ARG A 31 9.71 13.30 6.38
C ARG A 31 11.01 14.06 6.67
N LYS A 32 11.26 14.41 7.94
CA LYS A 32 12.51 15.13 8.32
C LYS A 32 13.72 14.23 8.24
N THR A 33 13.59 12.97 8.68
CA THR A 33 14.70 12.01 8.65
C THR A 33 14.75 11.23 7.35
N GLY A 34 13.65 11.17 6.59
CA GLY A 34 13.54 10.37 5.37
C GLY A 34 13.48 8.87 5.67
N SER A 35 12.92 8.47 6.82
CA SER A 35 12.90 7.08 7.27
C SER A 35 11.62 6.73 8.02
N PHE A 36 11.27 5.44 8.06
CA PHE A 36 10.23 4.95 8.97
C PHE A 36 10.71 4.99 10.42
N TYR A 37 9.77 5.19 11.35
CA TYR A 37 10.04 4.95 12.77
C TYR A 37 10.22 3.45 13.02
N GLU A 38 11.24 3.06 13.78
CA GLU A 38 11.53 1.65 14.10
C GLU A 38 10.41 0.98 14.88
N ASN A 39 9.77 1.73 15.79
CA ASN A 39 8.59 1.30 16.53
C ASN A 39 7.39 2.14 16.09
N THR A 40 6.27 1.49 15.81
CA THR A 40 5.02 2.19 15.47
C THR A 40 4.64 3.15 16.60
N PRO A 41 4.62 4.47 16.36
CA PRO A 41 4.27 5.46 17.37
C PRO A 41 2.83 5.28 17.85
N GLU A 42 2.52 5.61 19.09
CA GLU A 42 1.13 5.61 19.55
C GLU A 42 0.35 6.75 18.87
N MET A 43 -0.66 6.36 18.11
CA MET A 43 -1.63 7.27 17.52
C MET A 43 -2.79 7.50 18.48
N MET A 44 -3.08 8.77 18.75
CA MET A 44 -4.23 9.18 19.57
C MET A 44 -5.10 10.15 18.77
N LEU A 45 -6.41 10.04 18.98
CA LEU A 45 -7.36 11.06 18.53
C LEU A 45 -7.46 12.13 19.60
N SER A 46 -7.29 13.39 19.23
CA SER A 46 -7.63 14.49 20.12
C SER A 46 -9.14 14.54 20.37
N LEU A 47 -9.56 15.15 21.47
CA LEU A 47 -10.96 15.48 21.75
C LEU A 47 -11.61 16.38 20.67
N ALA A 48 -10.80 17.08 19.88
CA ALA A 48 -11.24 17.90 18.76
C ALA A 48 -11.30 17.15 17.42
N GLY A 49 -11.09 15.83 17.41
CA GLY A 49 -11.08 15.00 16.20
C GLY A 49 -9.85 15.20 15.31
N LYS A 50 -8.83 15.93 15.77
CA LYS A 50 -7.53 16.01 15.10
C LYS A 50 -6.67 14.81 15.46
N ASP A 51 -6.01 14.21 14.46
CA ASP A 51 -4.99 13.19 14.67
C ASP A 51 -3.82 13.80 15.43
N ILE A 52 -3.46 13.17 16.55
CA ILE A 52 -2.28 13.51 17.34
C ILE A 52 -1.37 12.30 17.31
N LEU A 53 -0.23 12.44 16.65
CA LEU A 53 0.83 11.46 16.74
C LEU A 53 1.77 11.84 17.88
N GLN A 54 1.99 10.92 18.82
CA GLN A 54 3.00 11.08 19.86
C GLN A 54 4.13 10.08 19.63
N VAL A 55 5.34 10.61 19.44
CA VAL A 55 6.56 9.82 19.31
C VAL A 55 7.43 10.10 20.53
N ASN A 56 7.75 9.07 21.31
CA ASN A 56 8.60 9.18 22.50
C ASN A 56 8.17 10.30 23.47
N GLY A 57 6.86 10.43 23.70
CA GLY A 57 6.31 11.45 24.59
C GLY A 57 6.18 12.85 23.97
N LYS A 58 6.61 13.07 22.71
CA LYS A 58 6.54 14.36 22.03
C LYS A 58 5.51 14.36 20.90
N PHE A 59 4.77 15.44 20.78
CA PHE A 59 3.87 15.65 19.65
C PHE A 59 4.66 15.90 18.38
N VAL A 60 4.27 15.21 17.30
CA VAL A 60 4.82 15.42 15.97
C VAL A 60 3.76 16.11 15.12
N ALA A 61 4.18 17.14 14.39
CA ALA A 61 3.28 17.87 13.51
C ALA A 61 2.87 16.98 12.32
N SER A 62 1.61 17.08 11.89
CA SER A 62 1.03 16.19 10.88
C SER A 62 1.69 16.31 9.51
N ASP A 63 2.27 17.46 9.20
CA ASP A 63 3.02 17.75 7.97
C ASP A 63 4.43 17.13 7.96
N GLU A 64 4.93 16.67 9.10
CA GLU A 64 6.25 16.04 9.23
C GLU A 64 6.21 14.53 9.02
N ILE A 65 5.01 13.96 8.91
CA ILE A 65 4.81 12.51 8.89
C ILE A 65 3.93 12.05 7.73
N VAL A 66 4.05 10.77 7.38
CA VAL A 66 3.09 10.06 6.54
C VAL A 66 2.69 8.78 7.25
N ILE A 67 1.41 8.62 7.52
CA ILE A 67 0.84 7.40 8.09
C ILE A 67 0.45 6.50 6.93
N GLN A 68 0.88 5.24 6.96
CA GLN A 68 0.53 4.22 5.97
C GLN A 68 -0.14 3.04 6.66
N ARG A 69 -1.32 2.66 6.19
CA ARG A 69 -2.11 1.57 6.78
C ARG A 69 -1.62 0.22 6.26
N TYR A 70 -1.55 -0.78 7.15
CA TYR A 70 -1.37 -2.17 6.78
C TYR A 70 -2.62 -2.67 6.04
N ILE A 71 -2.46 -3.29 4.89
CA ILE A 71 -3.61 -3.75 4.09
C ILE A 71 -4.25 -5.02 4.65
N GLY A 72 -3.56 -5.72 5.56
CA GLY A 72 -4.01 -6.99 6.10
C GLY A 72 -3.44 -8.22 5.39
N ALA A 73 -2.51 -8.05 4.45
CA ALA A 73 -1.87 -9.13 3.69
C ALA A 73 -0.33 -9.01 3.69
N GLU A 74 0.32 -10.15 3.53
CA GLU A 74 1.78 -10.27 3.40
C GLU A 74 2.11 -10.66 1.96
N ASP A 75 3.27 -10.23 1.48
CA ASP A 75 3.82 -10.61 0.18
C ASP A 75 4.37 -12.04 0.19
N ARG A 76 4.86 -12.53 -0.95
CA ARG A 76 5.41 -13.89 -1.11
C ARG A 76 6.58 -14.23 -0.18
N ASN A 77 7.23 -13.23 0.40
CA ASN A 77 8.34 -13.37 1.32
C ASN A 77 7.92 -13.21 2.79
N GLY A 78 6.61 -13.11 3.08
CA GLY A 78 6.07 -12.87 4.42
C GLY A 78 6.23 -11.42 4.88
N LYS A 79 6.51 -10.47 3.98
CA LYS A 79 6.61 -9.05 4.33
C LYS A 79 5.23 -8.41 4.27
N LYS A 80 4.83 -7.77 5.37
CA LYS A 80 3.59 -6.99 5.44
C LYS A 80 3.52 -5.91 4.35
N ILE A 81 2.37 -5.82 3.69
CA ILE A 81 2.10 -4.83 2.64
C ILE A 81 1.34 -3.64 3.24
N TYR A 82 1.81 -2.43 2.97
CA TYR A 82 1.19 -1.19 3.42
C TYR A 82 0.80 -0.30 2.24
N GLU A 83 -0.08 0.66 2.52
CA GLU A 83 -0.40 1.74 1.59
C GLU A 83 0.86 2.46 1.08
N GLY A 84 0.91 2.71 -0.23
CA GLY A 84 2.03 3.34 -0.91
C GLY A 84 3.23 2.41 -1.19
N ASP A 85 3.17 1.13 -0.81
CA ASP A 85 4.18 0.16 -1.22
C ASP A 85 4.19 -0.04 -2.73
N PHE A 86 5.39 -0.19 -3.29
CA PHE A 86 5.59 -0.64 -4.65
C PHE A 86 5.73 -2.14 -4.66
N LEU A 87 4.92 -2.78 -5.50
CA LEU A 87 4.93 -4.22 -5.68
C LEU A 87 5.41 -4.59 -7.08
N LEU A 88 6.06 -5.74 -7.14
CA LEU A 88 6.23 -6.52 -8.36
C LEU A 88 5.22 -7.67 -8.32
N THR A 89 4.31 -7.76 -9.29
CA THR A 89 3.35 -8.86 -9.37
C THR A 89 3.93 -10.07 -10.13
N ASN A 90 3.34 -11.24 -9.92
CA ASN A 90 3.58 -12.46 -10.69
C ASN A 90 3.10 -12.34 -12.16
N GLU A 91 2.10 -11.49 -12.41
CA GLU A 91 1.55 -11.18 -13.74
C GLU A 91 2.51 -10.32 -14.58
N GLY A 92 3.44 -10.99 -15.26
CA GLY A 92 4.30 -10.34 -16.26
C GLY A 92 5.22 -9.27 -15.68
N ASN A 93 5.60 -9.39 -14.40
CA ASN A 93 6.44 -8.42 -13.69
C ASN A 93 5.85 -7.01 -13.69
N TRP A 94 4.52 -6.90 -13.54
CA TRP A 94 3.85 -5.61 -13.49
C TRP A 94 4.30 -4.85 -12.23
N ARG A 95 4.72 -3.59 -12.43
CA ARG A 95 5.19 -2.70 -11.36
C ARG A 95 4.09 -1.72 -11.02
N VAL A 96 3.64 -1.79 -9.78
CA VAL A 96 2.44 -1.11 -9.29
C VAL A 96 2.69 -0.53 -7.91
N PHE A 97 1.81 0.38 -7.49
CA PHE A 97 1.78 0.89 -6.13
C PHE A 97 0.41 0.63 -5.48
N VAL A 98 0.44 0.40 -4.17
CA VAL A 98 -0.73 0.11 -3.35
C VAL A 98 -1.46 1.42 -3.01
N VAL A 99 -2.76 1.47 -3.29
CA VAL A 99 -3.63 2.62 -2.98
C VAL A 99 -4.85 2.19 -2.19
N PHE A 100 -5.40 3.12 -1.40
CA PHE A 100 -6.72 2.97 -0.80
C PHE A 100 -7.71 3.92 -1.48
N TYR A 101 -8.74 3.38 -2.12
CA TYR A 101 -9.74 4.15 -2.87
C TYR A 101 -11.09 3.44 -2.82
N ASP A 102 -12.20 4.19 -2.73
CA ASP A 102 -13.56 3.66 -2.62
C ASP A 102 -13.75 2.55 -1.57
N GLY A 103 -13.03 2.65 -0.45
CA GLY A 103 -13.16 1.72 0.67
C GLY A 103 -12.37 0.43 0.56
N LEU A 104 -11.57 0.24 -0.50
CA LEU A 104 -10.76 -0.95 -0.72
C LEU A 104 -9.29 -0.62 -1.04
N PHE A 105 -8.42 -1.60 -0.80
CA PHE A 105 -7.03 -1.55 -1.24
C PHE A 105 -6.91 -2.15 -2.63
N GLY A 106 -6.17 -1.49 -3.52
CA GLY A 106 -5.91 -1.97 -4.87
C GLY A 106 -4.52 -1.58 -5.36
N LEU A 107 -4.21 -2.01 -6.58
CA LEU A 107 -2.95 -1.74 -7.28
C LEU A 107 -3.19 -0.79 -8.44
N VAL A 108 -2.31 0.20 -8.59
CA VAL A 108 -2.31 1.13 -9.73
C VAL A 108 -0.91 1.16 -10.33
N ASP A 109 -0.81 1.29 -11.65
CA ASP A 109 0.44 1.62 -12.33
C ASP A 109 0.49 3.08 -12.82
N HIS A 110 1.67 3.50 -13.25
CA HIS A 110 1.91 4.85 -13.77
C HIS A 110 1.18 5.17 -15.10
N GLN A 111 0.64 4.17 -15.80
CA GLN A 111 -0.14 4.32 -17.02
C GLN A 111 -1.66 4.31 -16.75
N GLY A 112 -2.08 4.15 -15.49
CA GLY A 112 -3.49 4.07 -15.10
C GLY A 112 -4.09 2.67 -15.15
N GLY A 113 -3.27 1.63 -15.35
CA GLY A 113 -3.68 0.24 -15.12
C GLY A 113 -4.05 0.03 -13.65
N TYR A 114 -5.04 -0.84 -13.40
CA TYR A 114 -5.64 -0.99 -12.07
C TYR A 114 -6.07 -2.44 -11.79
N SER A 115 -5.91 -2.88 -10.53
CA SER A 115 -6.49 -4.12 -10.01
C SER A 115 -7.07 -3.92 -8.61
N ALA A 116 -8.34 -4.32 -8.42
CA ALA A 116 -9.05 -4.27 -7.13
C ALA A 116 -8.93 -5.56 -6.31
N GLU A 117 -8.56 -6.67 -6.96
CA GLU A 117 -8.50 -8.01 -6.35
C GLU A 117 -7.16 -8.67 -6.68
N PRO A 118 -6.04 -8.12 -6.20
CA PRO A 118 -4.74 -8.70 -6.51
C PRO A 118 -4.42 -9.91 -5.63
N GLU A 119 -3.63 -10.83 -6.19
CA GLU A 119 -3.00 -11.94 -5.48
C GLU A 119 -1.83 -11.42 -4.62
N TRP A 120 -2.15 -10.85 -3.46
CA TRP A 120 -1.18 -10.17 -2.58
C TRP A 120 0.01 -11.06 -2.19
N ASP A 121 -0.25 -12.34 -1.94
CA ASP A 121 0.71 -13.36 -1.54
C ASP A 121 1.64 -13.82 -2.67
N GLU A 122 1.33 -13.46 -3.91
CA GLU A 122 2.18 -13.71 -5.08
C GLU A 122 3.01 -12.46 -5.48
N CYS A 123 2.74 -11.32 -4.85
CA CYS A 123 3.48 -10.08 -5.06
C CYS A 123 4.79 -10.06 -4.26
N GLU A 124 5.69 -9.14 -4.60
CA GLU A 124 6.88 -8.80 -3.82
C GLU A 124 6.95 -7.29 -3.55
N VAL A 125 7.09 -6.90 -2.28
CA VAL A 125 7.30 -5.49 -1.89
C VAL A 125 8.74 -5.07 -2.18
N ILE A 126 8.91 -4.28 -3.23
CA ILE A 126 10.23 -3.83 -3.70
C ILE A 126 10.65 -2.46 -3.14
N SER A 127 9.69 -1.58 -2.80
CA SER A 127 9.98 -0.24 -2.26
C SER A 127 8.71 0.41 -1.68
N ASN A 128 8.79 1.68 -1.28
CA ASN A 128 7.66 2.52 -0.87
C ASN A 128 7.77 3.93 -1.47
N ILE A 129 6.61 4.56 -1.71
CA ILE A 129 6.51 5.93 -2.24
C ILE A 129 7.26 6.99 -1.43
N CYS A 130 7.33 6.85 -0.11
CA CYS A 130 8.04 7.78 0.75
C CYS A 130 9.57 7.67 0.63
N GLU A 131 10.08 6.50 0.22
CA GLU A 131 11.50 6.23 0.05
C GLU A 131 11.98 6.42 -1.40
N MET A 132 11.08 6.84 -2.30
CA MET A 132 11.41 7.07 -3.70
C MET A 132 12.38 8.25 -3.84
N ASN A 133 13.55 7.97 -4.41
CA ASN A 133 14.45 8.97 -4.97
C ASN A 133 14.47 8.87 -6.50
N GLY A 134 15.24 9.75 -7.17
CA GLY A 134 15.31 9.79 -8.64
C GLY A 134 15.75 8.47 -9.30
N ASN A 135 16.52 7.63 -8.60
CA ASN A 135 16.92 6.31 -9.11
C ASN A 135 15.77 5.30 -9.02
N THR A 136 15.01 5.29 -7.92
CA THR A 136 13.83 4.44 -7.74
C THR A 136 12.75 4.79 -8.76
N GLN A 137 12.52 6.08 -9.01
CA GLN A 137 11.61 6.54 -10.06
C GLN A 137 12.01 6.00 -11.44
N LYS A 138 13.30 6.09 -11.80
CA LYS A 138 13.81 5.56 -13.07
C LYS A 138 13.64 4.04 -13.18
N TYR A 139 13.88 3.29 -12.11
CA TYR A 139 13.69 1.84 -12.07
C TYR A 139 12.22 1.43 -12.29
N LEU A 140 11.29 2.18 -11.71
CA LEU A 140 9.85 1.90 -11.80
C LEU A 140 9.24 2.34 -13.14
N LEU A 141 9.78 3.38 -13.77
CA LEU A 141 9.28 3.96 -15.03
C LEU A 141 9.90 3.39 -16.31
N ASN A 142 11.04 2.68 -16.22
CA ASN A 142 11.70 2.14 -17.40
C ASN A 142 11.12 0.77 -17.81
N ARG A 143 10.30 0.79 -18.88
CA ARG A 143 9.79 -0.39 -19.59
C ARG A 143 10.58 -0.77 -20.85
N LYS A 144 11.69 -0.10 -21.17
CA LYS A 144 12.36 -0.25 -22.46
C LYS A 144 13.87 -0.34 -22.32
N GLU A 145 14.38 -1.55 -22.17
CA GLU A 145 15.55 -2.08 -22.91
C GLU A 145 15.51 -3.61 -22.83
N GLU A 146 14.46 -4.24 -23.37
CA GLU A 146 14.59 -5.60 -23.89
C GLU A 146 13.47 -5.88 -24.91
N LYS A 147 13.84 -5.61 -26.17
CA LYS A 147 13.33 -6.15 -27.43
C LYS A 147 11.97 -5.68 -27.97
N GLU A 148 12.12 -4.83 -28.99
CA GLU A 148 11.25 -4.57 -30.14
C GLU A 148 10.34 -5.74 -30.55
N CYS A 149 9.03 -5.48 -30.67
CA CYS A 149 8.23 -5.84 -31.85
C CYS A 149 6.90 -5.07 -31.88
N THR A 150 6.85 -4.04 -32.71
CA THR A 150 5.71 -3.48 -33.49
C THR A 150 4.35 -3.10 -32.89
N GLN A 151 4.01 -1.83 -33.19
CA GLN A 151 2.69 -1.26 -33.59
C GLN A 151 1.70 -0.92 -32.45
N GLN A 152 1.57 0.38 -32.14
CA GLN A 152 0.51 1.31 -32.60
C GLN A 152 -0.84 1.07 -31.91
N ASP A 153 -1.21 1.91 -30.93
CA ASP A 153 -2.29 2.87 -31.10
C ASP A 153 -2.59 3.72 -29.85
N SER A 154 -3.21 4.86 -30.12
CA SER A 154 -3.46 6.05 -29.32
C SER A 154 -4.59 5.94 -28.29
N SER A 155 -4.38 6.41 -27.04
CA SER A 155 -5.41 7.06 -26.17
C SER A 155 -4.80 7.62 -24.85
N PRO A 156 -5.57 8.33 -23.99
CA PRO A 156 -5.39 9.74 -23.66
C PRO A 156 -4.42 10.02 -22.50
N THR A 157 -3.74 11.17 -22.59
CA THR A 157 -2.79 11.68 -21.60
C THR A 157 -3.49 12.09 -20.30
N VAL A 158 -3.25 11.38 -19.19
CA VAL A 158 -3.56 11.88 -17.85
C VAL A 158 -2.43 12.83 -17.43
N ARG A 159 -2.75 14.11 -17.29
CA ARG A 159 -1.83 15.10 -16.72
C ARG A 159 -1.76 14.88 -15.21
N PHE A 160 -0.58 14.50 -14.72
CA PHE A 160 -0.27 14.55 -13.29
C PHE A 160 -0.43 15.99 -12.80
N MET A 161 -1.37 16.22 -11.88
CA MET A 161 -1.39 17.46 -11.10
C MET A 161 -0.15 17.47 -10.22
N ASN A 162 0.69 18.49 -10.41
CA ASN A 162 1.81 18.80 -9.53
C ASN A 162 1.30 18.88 -8.09
N LEU A 163 1.61 17.87 -7.28
CA LEU A 163 1.49 17.99 -5.82
C LEU A 163 2.69 18.83 -5.36
N PRO A 164 2.47 19.97 -4.68
CA PRO A 164 3.54 20.82 -4.21
C PRO A 164 4.33 20.11 -3.11
N TYR A 165 5.66 20.27 -3.21
CA TYR A 165 6.71 19.75 -2.33
C TYR A 165 6.49 20.04 -0.85
#